data_AF-A0A6J5FIG3-F1
#
_entry.id   AF-A0A6J5FIG3-F1
#
_cell.length_a   1.000
_cell.length_b   1.000
_cell.length_c   1.000
_cell.angle_alpha   90.00
_cell.angle_beta   90.00
_cell.angle_gamma   90.00
#
_symmetry.space_group_name_H-M   'P 1'
#
loop_
_entity.id
_entity.type
_entity.pdbx_description
1 polymer ?
#
loop_
_entity_poly.entity_id
_entity_poly.type
_entity_poly.pdbx_seq_one_letter_code
_entity_poly.pdbx_strand_id
1 'polypeptide(L)'
;MNRRTFLHAASGAFAAACTVTLAWRPGAPPVRVAIYDPALEQGRALAGKAARMRVPAFALGAQCADDIGTLWHAQLARRLETRAVAPAVALCALRGSDRFVLERLAAPRGCIVLRA
;
A
#
# COMPACT_ATOMS: atom_id res chain seq x y z
N MET A 1 -1.32 51.35 20.88
CA MET A 1 -0.82 49.97 21.10
C MET A 1 -0.68 49.27 19.75
N ASN A 2 0.53 48.79 19.44
CA ASN A 2 0.94 48.23 18.15
C ASN A 2 0.90 46.70 18.17
N ARG A 3 0.33 46.08 17.13
CA ARG A 3 -0.02 44.64 17.03
C ARG A 3 1.09 43.72 16.48
N ARG A 4 2.37 44.07 16.63
CA ARG A 4 3.47 43.47 15.84
C ARG A 4 4.61 42.80 16.62
N THR A 5 4.43 42.53 17.90
CA THR A 5 5.55 42.02 18.71
C THR A 5 5.09 40.94 19.66
N PHE A 6 4.84 39.73 19.17
CA PHE A 6 4.88 38.54 20.02
C PHE A 6 5.16 37.31 19.15
N LEU A 7 6.11 36.49 19.61
CA LEU A 7 6.53 35.18 19.08
C LEU A 7 7.70 35.17 18.10
N HIS A 8 8.83 35.73 18.56
CA HIS A 8 10.10 35.00 18.47
C HIS A 8 10.44 34.47 19.87
N ALA A 9 11.06 33.28 19.91
CA ALA A 9 11.65 32.57 21.05
C ALA A 9 10.81 31.43 21.65
N ALA A 10 10.86 30.27 20.98
CA ALA A 10 10.95 28.98 21.65
C ALA A 10 11.87 28.08 20.82
N SER A 11 13.16 28.23 21.08
CA SER A 11 14.21 27.27 20.74
C SER A 11 13.93 25.94 21.43
N GLY A 12 13.79 24.87 20.63
CA GLY A 12 13.70 23.50 21.10
C GLY A 12 14.30 22.57 20.06
N ALA A 13 15.61 22.33 20.19
CA ALA A 13 16.32 21.30 19.46
C ALA A 13 15.92 19.91 19.98
N PHE A 14 16.12 18.91 19.11
CA PHE A 14 15.96 17.45 19.28
C PHE A 14 14.59 16.84 18.93
N ALA A 15 14.44 16.48 17.66
CA ALA A 15 13.93 15.16 17.29
C ALA A 15 14.97 14.53 16.38
N ALA A 16 15.68 13.52 16.89
CA ALA A 16 16.64 12.73 16.15
C ALA A 16 15.96 12.18 14.89
N ALA A 17 16.48 12.56 13.71
CA ALA A 17 16.16 11.85 12.49
C ALA A 17 16.73 10.43 12.65
N CYS A 18 15.89 9.47 13.04
CA CYS A 18 16.16 8.07 12.78
C CYS A 18 16.14 7.90 11.26
N THR A 19 17.23 8.27 10.60
CA THR A 19 17.53 7.81 9.25
C THR A 19 17.85 6.33 9.38
N VAL A 20 16.78 5.53 9.53
CA VAL A 20 16.84 4.12 9.16
C VAL A 20 17.05 4.13 7.66
N THR A 21 18.31 4.22 7.25
CA THR A 21 18.74 3.81 5.93
C THR A 21 18.50 2.31 5.91
N LEU A 22 17.27 1.92 5.56
CA LEU A 22 16.97 0.55 5.18
C LEU A 22 17.87 0.28 3.98
N ALA A 23 19.01 -0.36 4.27
CA ALA A 23 19.99 -0.72 3.28
C ALA A 23 19.26 -1.55 2.23
N TRP A 24 18.99 -0.92 1.09
CA TRP A 24 18.51 -1.60 -0.09
C TRP A 24 19.47 -2.75 -0.35
N ARG A 25 18.98 -3.98 -0.25
CA ARG A 25 19.71 -5.16 -0.69
C ARG A 25 19.37 -5.37 -2.16
N PRO A 26 20.24 -4.97 -3.10
CA PRO A 26 20.05 -5.31 -4.50
C PRO A 26 19.94 -6.84 -4.61
N GLY A 27 18.84 -7.32 -5.21
CA GLY A 27 18.55 -8.75 -5.41
C GLY A 27 17.42 -9.34 -4.57
N ALA A 28 16.81 -8.59 -3.64
CA ALA A 28 15.60 -9.07 -2.97
C ALA A 28 14.41 -9.11 -3.98
N PRO A 29 13.67 -10.23 -4.07
CA PRO A 29 12.55 -10.33 -4.99
C PRO A 29 11.44 -9.34 -4.60
N PRO A 30 10.70 -8.79 -5.58
CA PRO A 30 9.62 -7.86 -5.30
C PRO A 30 8.55 -8.51 -4.43
N VAL A 31 7.99 -7.72 -3.51
CA VAL A 31 6.85 -8.16 -2.73
C VAL A 31 5.64 -8.23 -3.65
N ARG A 32 5.01 -9.40 -3.74
CA ARG A 32 3.82 -9.59 -4.56
C ARG A 32 2.60 -9.82 -3.68
N VAL A 33 1.50 -9.16 -4.01
CA VAL A 33 0.18 -9.42 -3.44
C VAL A 33 -0.85 -9.48 -4.56
N ALA A 34 -1.90 -10.27 -4.36
CA ALA A 34 -3.06 -10.33 -5.24
C ALA A 34 -4.25 -9.64 -4.57
N ILE A 35 -4.97 -8.79 -5.30
CA ILE A 35 -6.16 -8.10 -4.82
C ILE A 35 -7.27 -8.37 -5.83
N TYR A 36 -8.42 -8.89 -5.39
CA TYR A 36 -9.43 -9.35 -6.33
C TYR A 36 -10.85 -9.09 -5.84
N ASP A 37 -11.75 -8.85 -6.78
CA ASP A 37 -13.19 -8.84 -6.53
C ASP A 37 -13.73 -10.27 -6.78
N PRO A 38 -14.24 -10.98 -5.75
CA PRO A 38 -14.75 -12.34 -5.90
C PRO A 38 -15.99 -12.43 -6.79
N ALA A 39 -16.70 -11.32 -7.03
CA ALA A 39 -17.81 -11.28 -7.97
C ALA A 39 -17.34 -11.45 -9.43
N LEU A 40 -16.10 -11.06 -9.73
CA LEU A 40 -15.52 -11.17 -11.07
C LEU A 40 -14.92 -12.55 -11.32
N GLU A 41 -15.16 -13.10 -12.51
CA GLU A 41 -14.54 -14.37 -12.93
C GLU A 41 -13.02 -14.30 -12.92
N GLN A 42 -12.45 -13.21 -13.45
CA GLN A 42 -11.01 -12.96 -13.44
C GLN A 42 -10.49 -12.84 -12.01
N GLY A 43 -11.31 -12.34 -11.08
CA GLY A 43 -10.96 -12.26 -9.66
C GLY A 43 -10.81 -13.65 -9.02
N ARG A 44 -11.77 -14.54 -9.27
CA ARG A 44 -11.69 -15.94 -8.81
C ARG A 44 -10.51 -16.68 -9.44
N ALA A 45 -10.25 -16.46 -10.73
CA ALA A 45 -9.11 -17.05 -11.43
C ALA A 45 -7.77 -16.56 -10.84
N LEU A 46 -7.66 -15.25 -10.56
CA LEU A 46 -6.49 -14.66 -9.89
C LEU A 46 -6.28 -15.26 -8.50
N ALA A 47 -7.34 -15.42 -7.70
CA ALA A 47 -7.25 -16.04 -6.38
C ALA A 47 -6.69 -17.47 -6.45
N GLY A 48 -7.19 -18.28 -7.39
CA GLY A 48 -6.68 -19.63 -7.62
C GLY A 48 -5.21 -19.64 -8.06
N LYS A 49 -4.81 -18.72 -8.94
CA LYS A 49 -3.40 -18.56 -9.36
C LYS A 49 -2.51 -18.13 -8.19
N ALA A 50 -2.96 -17.17 -7.39
CA ALA A 50 -2.24 -16.69 -6.22
C ALA A 50 -2.02 -17.80 -5.19
N ALA A 51 -3.04 -18.64 -4.94
CA ALA A 51 -2.93 -19.81 -4.07
C ALA A 51 -1.86 -20.80 -4.57
N ARG A 52 -1.89 -21.15 -5.87
CA ARG A 52 -0.88 -22.04 -6.48
C ARG A 52 0.54 -21.47 -6.39
N MET A 53 0.69 -20.15 -6.50
CA MET A 53 1.99 -19.46 -6.43
C MET A 53 2.38 -19.04 -5.01
N ARG A 54 1.59 -19.37 -3.98
CA ARG A 54 1.77 -18.93 -2.58
C ARG A 54 1.92 -17.40 -2.44
N VAL A 55 1.20 -16.65 -3.27
CA VAL A 55 1.11 -15.19 -3.19
C VAL A 55 -0.04 -14.81 -2.26
N PRO A 56 0.16 -13.92 -1.27
CA PRO A 56 -0.93 -13.42 -0.44
C PRO A 56 -2.05 -12.81 -1.28
N ALA A 57 -3.29 -13.22 -1.04
CA ALA A 57 -4.45 -12.78 -1.80
C ALA A 57 -5.50 -12.13 -0.88
N PHE A 58 -6.05 -11.01 -1.31
CA PHE A 58 -7.01 -10.20 -0.56
C PHE A 58 -8.27 -10.00 -1.40
N ALA A 59 -9.41 -10.44 -0.89
CA ALA A 59 -10.70 -10.25 -1.53
C ALA A 59 -11.30 -8.89 -1.11
N LEU A 60 -11.81 -8.15 -2.08
CA LEU A 60 -12.69 -7.01 -1.84
C LEU A 60 -14.04 -7.52 -1.31
N GLY A 61 -14.57 -6.92 -0.24
CA GLY A 61 -15.78 -7.37 0.45
C GLY A 61 -15.55 -8.49 1.47
N ALA A 62 -14.31 -8.90 1.74
CA ALA A 62 -14.00 -9.85 2.81
C ALA A 62 -13.65 -9.13 4.12
N GLN A 63 -14.01 -9.73 5.26
CA GLN A 63 -13.53 -9.35 6.60
C GLN A 63 -13.71 -7.85 6.92
N CYS A 64 -14.89 -7.30 6.61
CA CYS A 64 -15.29 -5.90 6.84
C CYS A 64 -14.63 -4.85 5.92
N ALA A 65 -14.00 -5.24 4.82
CA ALA A 65 -13.49 -4.31 3.82
C ALA A 65 -14.44 -4.22 2.62
N ASP A 66 -15.53 -3.47 2.77
CA ASP A 66 -16.56 -3.33 1.73
C ASP A 66 -16.09 -2.48 0.53
N ASP A 67 -15.06 -1.66 0.75
CA ASP A 67 -14.43 -0.83 -0.28
C ASP A 67 -12.89 -0.98 -0.29
N ILE A 68 -12.29 -0.58 -1.41
CA ILE A 68 -10.86 -0.73 -1.65
C ILE A 68 -9.98 0.16 -0.77
N GLY A 69 -10.52 1.31 -0.32
CA GLY A 69 -9.84 2.21 0.62
C GLY A 69 -9.75 1.59 2.01
N THR A 70 -10.85 1.01 2.49
CA THR A 70 -10.88 0.26 3.76
C THR A 70 -9.92 -0.93 3.70
N LEU A 71 -9.95 -1.71 2.62
CA LEU A 71 -9.00 -2.82 2.42
C LEU A 71 -7.55 -2.31 2.46
N TRP A 72 -7.27 -1.20 1.79
CA TRP A 72 -5.95 -0.61 1.75
C TRP A 72 -5.43 -0.24 3.13
N HIS A 73 -6.18 0.57 3.87
CA HIS A 73 -5.73 1.08 5.17
C HIS A 73 -5.71 0.00 6.26
N ALA A 74 -6.67 -0.91 6.26
CA ALA A 74 -6.74 -1.98 7.26
C ALA A 74 -5.66 -3.05 7.05
N GLN A 75 -5.32 -3.36 5.78
CA GLN A 75 -4.57 -4.58 5.48
C GLN A 75 -3.34 -4.38 4.59
N LEU A 76 -3.36 -3.48 3.61
CA LEU A 76 -2.31 -3.40 2.58
C LEU A 76 -1.23 -2.39 2.94
N ALA A 77 -1.60 -1.17 3.35
CA ALA A 77 -0.68 -0.06 3.58
C ALA A 77 0.48 -0.48 4.51
N ARG A 78 0.15 -1.03 5.68
CA ARG A 78 1.16 -1.53 6.63
C ARG A 78 2.06 -2.63 6.07
N ARG A 79 1.48 -3.59 5.34
CA ARG A 79 2.24 -4.74 4.78
C ARG A 79 3.21 -4.31 3.68
N LEU A 80 2.83 -3.30 2.90
CA LEU A 80 3.65 -2.77 1.82
C LEU A 80 4.69 -1.76 2.34
N GLU A 81 4.37 -0.96 3.36
CA GLU A 81 5.31 -0.02 4.00
C GLU A 81 6.42 -0.72 4.79
N THR A 82 6.09 -1.79 5.52
CA THR A 82 7.07 -2.51 6.37
C THR A 82 8.17 -3.18 5.53
N ARG A 83 7.99 -3.30 4.21
CA ARG A 83 8.91 -4.01 3.31
C ARG A 83 9.67 -3.09 2.35
N ALA A 84 9.86 -1.81 2.70
CA ALA A 84 10.54 -0.75 1.92
C ALA A 84 11.97 -1.06 1.39
N VAL A 85 12.51 -2.26 1.64
CA VAL A 85 13.76 -2.77 1.07
C VAL A 85 13.58 -3.30 -0.36
N ALA A 86 12.36 -3.68 -0.77
CA ALA A 86 12.08 -4.25 -2.09
C ALA A 86 10.84 -3.62 -2.75
N PRO A 87 10.81 -3.48 -4.09
CA PRO A 87 9.66 -2.95 -4.80
C PRO A 87 8.41 -3.80 -4.56
N ALA A 88 7.27 -3.15 -4.34
CA ALA A 88 5.98 -3.79 -4.15
C ALA A 88 5.19 -3.87 -5.47
N VAL A 89 4.56 -5.02 -5.72
CA VAL A 89 3.72 -5.27 -6.89
C VAL A 89 2.37 -5.82 -6.43
N ALA A 90 1.30 -5.11 -6.78
CA ALA A 90 -0.07 -5.55 -6.58
C ALA A 90 -0.65 -6.04 -7.91
N LEU A 91 -0.94 -7.33 -8.00
CA LEU A 91 -1.72 -7.91 -9.11
C LEU A 91 -3.20 -7.75 -8.78
N CYS A 92 -3.97 -7.07 -9.63
CA CYS A 92 -5.37 -6.78 -9.34
C CYS A 92 -6.34 -7.30 -10.42
N ALA A 93 -7.43 -7.91 -9.97
CA ALA A 93 -8.61 -8.24 -10.77
C ALA A 93 -9.84 -7.57 -10.11
N LEU A 94 -9.98 -6.28 -10.36
CA LEU A 94 -10.97 -5.39 -9.75
C LEU A 94 -11.81 -4.69 -10.82
N ARG A 95 -12.92 -4.08 -10.41
CA ARG A 95 -13.68 -3.13 -11.22
C ARG A 95 -12.82 -1.89 -11.53
N GLY A 96 -13.17 -1.18 -12.59
CA GLY A 96 -12.40 -0.01 -13.03
C GLY A 96 -12.28 1.08 -11.96
N SER A 97 -13.37 1.35 -11.23
CA SER A 97 -13.40 2.32 -10.13
C SER A 97 -12.45 1.94 -8.99
N ASP A 98 -12.52 0.70 -8.51
CA ASP A 98 -11.72 0.24 -7.39
C ASP A 98 -10.23 0.20 -7.75
N ARG A 99 -9.92 -0.24 -8.98
CA ARG A 99 -8.57 -0.21 -9.50
C ARG A 99 -8.01 1.22 -9.55
N PHE A 100 -8.80 2.19 -10.01
CA PHE A 100 -8.37 3.59 -10.05
C PHE A 100 -8.02 4.11 -8.65
N VAL A 101 -8.85 3.81 -7.65
CA VAL A 101 -8.57 4.20 -6.25
C VAL A 101 -7.32 3.50 -5.72
N LEU A 102 -7.16 2.19 -5.99
CA LEU A 102 -5.97 1.43 -5.61
C LEU A 102 -4.69 2.04 -6.21
N GLU A 103 -4.69 2.38 -7.50
CA GLU A 103 -3.56 3.03 -8.18
C GLU A 103 -3.18 4.36 -7.50
N ARG A 104 -4.17 5.16 -7.08
CA ARG A 104 -3.95 6.43 -6.38
C ARG A 104 -3.37 6.24 -4.98
N LEU A 105 -3.82 5.22 -4.25
CA LEU A 105 -3.31 4.90 -2.90
C LEU A 105 -1.89 4.29 -2.95
N ALA A 106 -1.61 3.52 -4.00
CA ALA A 106 -0.35 2.81 -4.22
C ALA A 106 0.79 3.71 -4.71
N ALA A 107 0.51 4.70 -5.56
CA ALA A 107 1.52 5.53 -6.21
C ALA A 107 2.47 6.26 -5.22
N PRO A 108 1.99 6.92 -4.14
CA PRO A 108 2.87 7.57 -3.16
C PRO A 108 3.80 6.60 -2.42
N ARG A 109 3.51 5.29 -2.47
CA ARG A 109 4.27 4.24 -1.79
C ARG A 109 5.19 3.45 -2.72
N GLY A 110 5.31 3.86 -4.00
CA GLY A 110 6.10 3.15 -4.99
C GLY A 110 5.61 1.73 -5.26
N CYS A 111 4.33 1.44 -4.99
CA CYS A 111 3.72 0.15 -5.27
C CYS A 111 3.19 0.15 -6.71
N ILE A 112 3.62 -0.84 -7.50
CA ILE A 112 3.22 -1.01 -8.90
C ILE A 112 1.93 -1.82 -8.94
N VAL A 113 0.87 -1.25 -9.51
CA VAL A 113 -0.41 -1.94 -9.70
C VAL A 113 -0.49 -2.47 -11.13
N LEU A 114 -0.69 -3.78 -11.28
CA LEU A 114 -0.80 -4.46 -12.56
C LEU A 114 -2.15 -5.17 -12.67
N ARG A 115 -2.75 -5.15 -13.85
CA ARG A 115 -3.95 -5.94 -14.13
C ARG A 115 -3.58 -7.42 -14.31
N ALA A 116 -4.34 -8.30 -13.66
CA ALA A 116 -4.20 -9.75 -13.81
C ALA A 116 -4.96 -10.31 -15.01
#